data_AF-A0A969JFS6-F1
#
_entry.id   AF-A0A969JFS6-F1
#
_cell.length_a   1.000
_cell.length_b   1.000
_cell.length_c   1.000
_cell.angle_alpha   90.00
_cell.angle_beta   90.00
_cell.angle_gamma   90.00
#
_symmetry.space_group_name_H-M   'P 1'
#
loop_
_entity.id
_entity.type
_entity.pdbx_description
1 polymer ?
#
loop_
_entity_poly.entity_id
_entity_poly.type
_entity_poly.pdbx_seq_one_letter_code
_entity_poly.pdbx_strand_id
1 'polypeptide(L)'
;MKYIISLVGILTVIWVIEIMIGADGDNLLTSIVLFVSIYVIAFFALRQTEIYPFEEADKNKIIELFEQADAENQSKNDLEYAVFDKKKLISDEKFEAMKAQLLAYMEKERPYLDSELSLVKLSQFLGTSTHILSYVINTGFSESFYQFVNKYRIEEAQKLLIDPKMSHLSLLGIGFEVGFNSKSVFNAVFKK
;
A
#
# COMPACT_ATOMS: atom_id res chain seq x y z
N MET A 1 -1.94 -12.97 21.48
CA MET A 1 -0.84 -13.92 21.77
C MET A 1 -0.75 -14.32 23.25
N LYS A 2 -0.66 -13.37 24.21
CA LYS A 2 -0.55 -13.67 25.66
C LYS A 2 -1.62 -14.64 26.18
N TYR A 3 -2.90 -14.42 25.84
CA TYR A 3 -4.00 -15.27 26.29
C TYR A 3 -3.99 -16.69 25.70
N ILE A 4 -3.45 -16.86 24.48
CA ILE A 4 -3.32 -18.17 23.83
C ILE A 4 -2.24 -19.00 24.53
N ILE A 5 -1.10 -18.38 24.82
CA ILE A 5 0.00 -19.04 25.55
C ILE A 5 -0.45 -19.44 26.95
N SER A 6 -1.20 -18.57 27.65
CA SER A 6 -1.78 -18.91 28.96
C SER A 6 -2.83 -20.03 28.87
N LEU A 7 -3.69 -20.05 27.85
CA LEU A 7 -4.71 -21.08 27.67
C LEU A 7 -4.09 -22.45 27.35
N VAL A 8 -3.11 -22.49 26.45
CA VAL A 8 -2.36 -23.71 26.12
C VAL A 8 -1.63 -24.23 27.36
N GLY A 9 -1.01 -23.34 28.16
CA GLY A 9 -0.38 -23.71 29.42
C GLY A 9 -1.35 -24.28 30.46
N ILE A 10 -2.59 -23.81 30.52
CA ILE A 10 -3.63 -24.37 31.42
C ILE A 10 -4.05 -25.77 30.94
N LEU A 11 -4.23 -25.97 29.63
CA LEU A 11 -4.62 -27.26 29.06
C LEU A 11 -3.53 -28.33 29.25
N THR A 12 -2.24 -27.96 29.13
CA THR A 12 -1.14 -28.89 29.40
C THR A 12 -1.06 -29.28 30.87
N VAL A 13 -1.32 -28.35 31.79
CA VAL A 13 -1.36 -28.64 33.23
C VAL A 13 -2.51 -29.59 33.58
N ILE A 14 -3.70 -29.39 33.00
CA ILE A 14 -4.85 -30.31 33.19
C ILE A 14 -4.49 -31.72 32.70
N TRP A 15 -3.85 -31.83 31.54
CA TRP A 15 -3.39 -33.11 30.99
C TRP A 15 -2.35 -33.80 31.89
N VAL A 16 -1.40 -33.06 32.46
CA VAL A 16 -0.40 -33.59 33.41
C VAL A 16 -1.08 -34.08 34.70
N ILE A 17 -2.11 -33.39 35.17
CA ILE A 17 -2.88 -33.79 36.37
C ILE A 17 -3.63 -35.11 36.11
N GLU A 18 -4.26 -35.28 34.94
CA GLU A 18 -4.91 -36.55 34.56
C GLU A 18 -3.93 -37.73 34.58
N ILE A 19 -2.71 -37.53 34.07
CA ILE A 19 -1.64 -38.55 34.10
C ILE A 19 -1.26 -38.90 35.54
N MET A 20 -1.12 -37.91 36.43
CA MET A 20 -0.73 -38.13 37.83
C MET A 20 -1.79 -38.84 38.66
N ILE A 21 -3.07 -38.73 38.28
CA ILE A 21 -4.19 -39.40 38.96
C ILE A 21 -4.27 -40.90 38.57
N GLY A 22 -3.47 -41.36 37.60
CA GLY A 22 -3.43 -42.77 37.20
C GLY A 22 -4.70 -43.22 36.49
N ALA A 23 -5.36 -42.29 35.79
CA ALA A 23 -6.54 -42.58 35.00
C ALA A 23 -6.13 -43.44 33.78
N ASP A 24 -6.60 -44.69 33.71
CA ASP A 24 -6.28 -45.61 32.61
C ASP A 24 -6.58 -45.00 31.22
N GLY A 25 -5.75 -45.30 30.22
CA GLY A 25 -5.67 -44.56 28.95
C GLY A 25 -6.92 -44.52 28.06
N ASP A 26 -7.94 -45.33 28.35
CA ASP A 26 -9.21 -45.43 27.59
C ASP A 26 -10.36 -44.66 28.27
N ASN A 27 -10.06 -43.50 28.86
CA ASN A 27 -11.10 -42.64 29.41
C ASN A 27 -11.68 -41.74 28.31
N LEU A 28 -12.98 -41.92 28.03
CA LEU A 28 -13.77 -41.05 27.16
C LEU A 28 -13.55 -39.56 27.47
N LEU A 29 -13.34 -39.24 28.75
CA LEU A 29 -13.00 -37.91 29.23
C LEU A 29 -11.72 -37.36 28.58
N THR A 30 -10.64 -38.14 28.54
CA THR A 30 -9.36 -37.74 27.94
C THR A 30 -9.50 -37.52 26.43
N SER A 31 -10.26 -38.36 25.73
CA SER A 31 -10.55 -38.15 24.31
C SER A 31 -11.35 -36.85 24.06
N ILE A 32 -12.33 -36.53 24.91
CA ILE A 32 -13.11 -35.29 24.83
C ILE A 32 -12.20 -34.09 25.07
N VAL A 33 -11.34 -34.14 26.09
CA VAL A 33 -10.40 -33.04 26.41
C VAL A 33 -9.42 -32.80 25.25
N LEU A 34 -8.87 -33.86 24.65
CA LEU A 34 -8.01 -33.74 23.47
C LEU A 34 -8.75 -33.14 22.28
N PHE A 35 -9.97 -33.60 21.99
CA PHE A 35 -10.77 -33.05 20.91
C PHE A 35 -11.08 -31.56 21.11
N VAL A 36 -11.49 -31.17 22.32
CA VAL A 36 -11.80 -29.78 22.67
C VAL A 36 -10.55 -28.90 22.57
N SER A 37 -9.40 -29.36 23.05
CA SER A 37 -8.15 -28.60 22.97
C SER A 37 -7.72 -28.36 21.51
N ILE A 38 -7.77 -29.40 20.66
CA ILE A 38 -7.44 -29.29 19.23
C ILE A 38 -8.42 -28.34 18.53
N TYR A 39 -9.72 -28.47 18.79
CA TYR A 39 -10.74 -27.59 18.22
C TYR A 39 -10.54 -26.13 18.61
N VAL A 40 -10.27 -25.86 19.89
CA VAL A 40 -10.02 -24.50 20.40
C VAL A 40 -8.77 -23.91 19.75
N ILE A 41 -7.66 -24.67 19.68
CA ILE A 41 -6.43 -24.22 19.02
C ILE A 41 -6.70 -23.93 17.54
N ALA A 42 -7.39 -24.83 16.82
CA ALA A 42 -7.71 -24.64 15.41
C ALA A 42 -8.63 -23.41 15.19
N PHE A 43 -9.67 -23.25 16.00
CA PHE A 43 -10.58 -22.11 15.94
C PHE A 43 -9.86 -20.78 16.17
N PHE A 44 -8.98 -20.70 17.18
CA PHE A 44 -8.21 -19.50 17.45
C PHE A 44 -7.09 -19.26 16.41
N ALA A 45 -6.47 -20.32 15.88
CA ALA A 45 -5.49 -20.21 14.79
C ALA A 45 -6.14 -19.62 13.53
N LEU A 46 -7.35 -20.06 13.18
CA LEU A 46 -8.11 -19.53 12.05
C LEU A 46 -8.62 -18.11 12.29
N ARG A 47 -8.92 -17.73 13.54
CA ARG A 47 -9.33 -16.36 13.90
C ARG A 47 -8.17 -15.40 14.10
N GLN A 48 -6.92 -15.86 14.07
CA GLN A 48 -5.75 -14.98 14.14
C GLN A 48 -5.55 -14.29 12.79
N THR A 49 -6.41 -13.34 12.48
CA THR A 49 -6.22 -12.39 11.40
C THR A 49 -5.04 -11.46 11.76
N GLU A 50 -3.99 -11.58 10.95
CA GLU A 50 -2.71 -10.84 10.97
C GLU A 50 -1.69 -11.29 12.03
N ILE A 51 -0.68 -12.06 11.59
CA ILE A 51 0.51 -12.49 12.36
C ILE A 51 1.42 -11.28 12.68
N TYR A 52 1.34 -10.22 11.87
CA TYR A 52 2.04 -8.94 12.06
C TYR A 52 1.05 -7.78 11.88
N PRO A 53 0.45 -7.26 12.97
CA PRO A 53 -0.24 -5.98 12.89
C PRO A 53 0.81 -4.90 12.59
N PHE A 54 0.72 -4.24 11.44
CA PHE A 54 1.51 -3.04 11.19
C PHE A 54 1.07 -1.96 12.18
N GLU A 55 1.90 -1.72 13.21
CA GLU A 55 1.66 -0.67 14.19
C GLU A 55 1.66 0.70 13.49
N GLU A 56 0.98 1.68 14.08
CA GLU A 56 0.99 3.07 13.59
C GLU A 56 2.42 3.60 13.43
N ALA A 57 3.34 3.19 14.31
CA ALA A 57 4.76 3.55 14.24
C ALA A 57 5.43 3.04 12.95
N ASP A 58 5.09 1.83 12.47
CA ASP A 58 5.66 1.27 11.25
C ASP A 58 5.07 1.93 10.00
N LYS A 59 3.78 2.29 10.05
CA LYS A 59 3.15 3.09 8.99
C LYS A 59 3.81 4.46 8.87
N ASN A 60 4.03 5.13 10.00
CA ASN A 60 4.68 6.44 10.04
C ASN A 60 6.12 6.36 9.54
N LYS A 61 6.88 5.33 9.92
CA LYS A 61 8.22 5.11 9.35
C LYS A 61 8.19 4.90 7.84
N ILE A 62 7.23 4.11 7.33
CA ILE A 62 7.08 3.93 5.89
C ILE A 62 6.78 5.26 5.21
N ILE A 63 5.86 6.05 5.75
CA ILE A 63 5.53 7.39 5.24
C ILE A 63 6.77 8.29 5.27
N GLU A 64 7.49 8.34 6.39
CA GLU A 64 8.72 9.12 6.52
C GLU A 64 9.77 8.68 5.50
N LEU A 65 9.94 7.38 5.25
CA LEU A 65 10.87 6.87 4.24
C LEU A 65 10.44 7.27 2.82
N PHE A 66 9.14 7.23 2.52
CA PHE A 66 8.63 7.70 1.23
C PHE A 66 8.77 9.21 1.08
N GLU A 67 8.44 9.99 2.11
CA GLU A 67 8.58 11.45 2.11
C GLU A 67 10.06 11.86 2.04
N GLN A 68 10.97 11.12 2.67
CA GLN A 68 12.42 11.31 2.54
C GLN A 68 12.92 10.93 1.14
N ALA A 69 12.46 9.81 0.57
CA ALA A 69 12.83 9.42 -0.79
C ALA A 69 12.30 10.42 -1.82
N ASP A 70 11.09 10.94 -1.63
CA ASP A 70 10.50 12.00 -2.43
C ASP A 70 11.28 13.31 -2.25
N ALA A 71 11.60 13.70 -1.02
CA ALA A 71 12.36 14.91 -0.72
C ALA A 71 13.81 14.82 -1.21
N GLU A 72 14.44 13.66 -1.19
CA GLU A 72 15.79 13.45 -1.73
C GLU A 72 15.76 13.48 -3.26
N ASN A 73 14.78 12.84 -3.89
CA ASN A 73 14.57 12.95 -5.34
C ASN A 73 14.22 14.37 -5.75
N GLN A 74 13.41 15.06 -4.96
CA GLN A 74 13.03 16.45 -5.19
C GLN A 74 14.24 17.36 -4.99
N SER A 75 15.06 17.17 -3.95
CA SER A 75 16.29 17.94 -3.74
C SER A 75 17.34 17.71 -4.84
N LYS A 76 17.54 16.46 -5.28
CA LYS A 76 18.42 16.15 -6.43
C LYS A 76 17.91 16.80 -7.70
N ASN A 77 16.60 16.68 -7.96
CA ASN A 77 15.95 17.38 -9.05
C ASN A 77 16.10 18.89 -8.90
N ASP A 78 15.85 19.49 -7.73
CA ASP A 78 15.88 20.93 -7.49
C ASP A 78 17.30 21.49 -7.59
N LEU A 79 18.33 20.74 -7.20
CA LEU A 79 19.74 21.08 -7.42
C LEU A 79 20.12 21.01 -8.89
N GLU A 80 19.71 19.94 -9.59
CA GLU A 80 19.87 19.82 -11.04
C GLU A 80 19.11 20.96 -11.75
N TYR A 81 17.88 21.25 -11.32
CA TYR A 81 17.01 22.29 -11.84
C TYR A 81 17.48 23.68 -11.49
N ALA A 82 18.01 24.00 -10.31
CA ALA A 82 18.56 25.33 -10.02
C ALA A 82 19.75 25.66 -10.93
N VAL A 83 20.47 24.64 -11.41
CA VAL A 83 21.48 24.80 -12.46
C VAL A 83 20.83 25.04 -13.83
N PHE A 84 19.66 24.42 -14.11
CA PHE A 84 18.89 24.62 -15.34
C PHE A 84 18.00 25.88 -15.36
N ASP A 85 17.49 26.37 -14.23
CA ASP A 85 16.43 27.40 -14.08
C ASP A 85 16.89 28.79 -14.56
N LYS A 86 18.21 28.98 -14.69
CA LYS A 86 18.77 30.13 -15.43
C LYS A 86 18.49 30.09 -16.94
N LYS A 87 17.96 28.98 -17.47
CA LYS A 87 17.49 28.81 -18.85
C LYS A 87 16.13 28.11 -18.82
N LYS A 88 15.07 28.76 -19.31
CA LYS A 88 13.85 28.06 -19.73
C LYS A 88 14.23 26.84 -20.58
N LEU A 89 13.97 25.64 -20.07
CA LEU A 89 14.30 24.36 -20.73
C LEU A 89 13.56 24.23 -22.07
N ILE A 90 12.37 24.83 -22.14
CA ILE A 90 11.48 24.87 -23.30
C ILE A 90 10.80 26.25 -23.38
N SER A 91 10.31 26.63 -24.56
CA SER A 91 9.51 27.84 -24.72
C SER A 91 8.17 27.75 -23.97
N ASP A 92 7.59 28.90 -23.62
CA ASP A 92 6.30 28.95 -22.91
C ASP A 92 5.18 28.26 -23.70
N GLU A 93 5.16 28.46 -25.02
CA GLU A 93 4.22 27.78 -25.90
C GLU A 93 4.37 26.25 -25.83
N LYS A 94 5.61 25.74 -25.83
CA LYS A 94 5.87 24.30 -25.72
C LYS A 94 5.55 23.77 -24.32
N PHE A 95 5.76 24.57 -23.29
CA PHE A 95 5.41 24.22 -21.91
C PHE A 95 3.91 24.03 -21.75
N GLU A 96 3.10 25.00 -22.18
CA GLU A 96 1.64 24.90 -22.12
C GLU A 96 1.10 23.77 -23.01
N ALA A 97 1.66 23.59 -24.20
CA ALA A 97 1.30 22.47 -25.07
C ALA A 97 1.59 21.11 -24.41
N MET A 98 2.76 20.96 -23.77
CA MET A 98 3.13 19.72 -23.07
C MET A 98 2.24 19.48 -21.85
N LYS A 99 1.89 20.53 -21.11
CA LYS A 99 0.96 20.45 -19.98
C LYS A 99 -0.42 19.97 -20.41
N ALA A 100 -0.96 20.54 -21.48
CA ALA A 100 -2.23 20.13 -22.05
C ALA A 100 -2.20 18.67 -22.56
N GLN A 101 -1.11 18.28 -23.25
CA GLN A 101 -0.91 16.92 -23.74
C GLN A 101 -0.85 15.91 -22.59
N LEU A 102 -0.12 16.22 -21.52
CA LEU A 102 -0.03 15.38 -20.32
C LEU A 102 -1.42 15.17 -19.70
N LEU A 103 -2.17 16.25 -19.46
CA LEU A 103 -3.51 16.16 -18.87
C LEU A 103 -4.46 15.33 -19.73
N ALA A 104 -4.47 15.57 -21.05
CA ALA A 104 -5.31 14.82 -21.97
C ALA A 104 -4.96 13.32 -21.99
N TYR A 105 -3.66 12.98 -21.93
CA TYR A 105 -3.21 11.60 -21.87
C TYR A 105 -3.60 10.92 -20.55
N MET A 106 -3.46 11.64 -19.42
CA MET A 106 -3.88 11.14 -18.11
C MET A 106 -5.37 10.81 -18.08
N GLU A 107 -6.22 11.70 -18.60
CA GLU A 107 -7.68 11.47 -18.62
C GLU A 107 -8.10 10.36 -19.59
N LYS A 108 -7.53 10.35 -20.80
CA LYS A 108 -8.00 9.46 -21.86
C LYS A 108 -7.46 8.04 -21.73
N GLU A 109 -6.14 7.91 -21.59
CA GLU A 109 -5.46 6.61 -21.61
C GLU A 109 -5.28 6.04 -20.19
N ARG A 110 -5.49 6.87 -19.16
CA ARG A 110 -5.52 6.46 -17.74
C ARG A 110 -4.30 5.64 -17.32
N PRO A 111 -3.07 6.09 -17.67
CA PRO A 111 -1.84 5.34 -17.41
C PRO A 111 -1.57 5.16 -15.91
N TYR A 112 -2.18 5.98 -15.04
CA TYR A 112 -2.05 5.88 -13.58
C TYR A 112 -2.58 4.56 -13.00
N LEU A 113 -3.43 3.83 -13.73
CA LEU A 113 -3.90 2.49 -13.34
C LEU A 113 -2.80 1.43 -13.46
N ASP A 114 -1.76 1.70 -14.26
CA ASP A 114 -0.60 0.83 -14.37
C ASP A 114 0.28 0.98 -13.12
N SER A 115 0.46 -0.13 -12.41
CA SER A 115 1.25 -0.16 -11.18
C SER A 115 2.75 -0.01 -11.45
N GLU A 116 3.20 -0.29 -12.68
CA GLU A 116 4.57 -0.13 -13.16
C GLU A 116 4.79 1.23 -13.86
N LEU A 117 3.83 2.15 -13.76
CA LEU A 117 4.00 3.49 -14.33
C LEU A 117 5.18 4.22 -13.66
N SER A 118 6.16 4.58 -14.47
CA SER A 118 7.30 5.42 -14.08
C SER A 118 7.35 6.68 -14.93
N LEU A 119 8.04 7.71 -14.44
CA LEU A 119 8.25 8.95 -15.17
C LEU A 119 8.90 8.70 -16.55
N VAL A 120 9.84 7.75 -16.63
CA VAL A 120 10.50 7.35 -17.88
C VAL A 120 9.51 6.75 -18.86
N LYS A 121 8.62 5.86 -18.38
CA LYS A 121 7.58 5.23 -19.21
C LYS A 121 6.59 6.28 -19.72
N LEU A 122 6.17 7.21 -18.85
CA LEU A 122 5.27 8.29 -19.23
C LEU A 122 5.90 9.26 -20.23
N SER A 123 7.19 9.59 -20.09
CA SER A 123 7.88 10.47 -21.05
C SER A 123 8.00 9.82 -22.42
N GLN A 124 8.22 8.50 -22.48
CA GLN A 124 8.22 7.75 -23.73
C GLN A 124 6.86 7.80 -24.43
N PHE A 125 5.75 7.62 -23.68
CA PHE A 125 4.41 7.70 -24.25
C PHE A 125 4.06 9.09 -24.78
N LEU A 126 4.54 10.14 -24.12
CA LEU A 126 4.33 11.53 -24.53
C LEU A 126 5.32 12.00 -25.60
N GLY A 127 6.32 11.18 -25.96
CA GLY A 127 7.33 11.52 -26.95
C GLY A 127 8.28 12.64 -26.50
N THR A 128 8.57 12.71 -25.20
CA THR A 128 9.42 13.74 -24.59
C THR A 128 10.54 13.12 -23.75
N SER A 129 11.50 13.93 -23.32
CA SER A 129 12.54 13.46 -22.38
C SER A 129 12.01 13.44 -20.96
N THR A 130 12.53 12.50 -20.15
CA THR A 130 12.24 12.38 -18.71
C THR A 130 12.46 13.72 -17.98
N HIS A 131 13.52 14.43 -18.35
CA HIS A 131 13.87 15.73 -17.77
C HIS A 131 12.86 16.83 -18.14
N ILE A 132 12.39 16.89 -19.38
CA ILE A 132 11.35 17.85 -19.77
C ILE A 132 10.03 17.53 -19.07
N LEU A 133 9.66 16.24 -18.97
CA LEU A 133 8.43 15.86 -18.31
C LEU A 133 8.46 16.18 -16.81
N SER A 134 9.56 15.87 -16.13
CA SER A 134 9.76 16.23 -14.72
C SER A 134 9.68 17.74 -14.52
N TYR A 135 10.30 18.54 -15.40
CA TYR A 135 10.17 20.00 -15.39
C TYR A 135 8.71 20.46 -15.53
N VAL A 136 7.97 19.93 -16.51
CA VAL A 136 6.56 20.30 -16.73
C VAL A 136 5.68 19.92 -15.53
N ILE A 137 5.91 18.76 -14.91
CA ILE A 137 5.15 18.33 -13.74
C ILE A 137 5.45 19.23 -12.53
N ASN A 138 6.73 19.35 -12.16
CA ASN A 138 7.13 20.08 -10.97
C ASN A 138 6.82 21.58 -11.11
N THR A 139 7.13 22.21 -12.25
CA THR A 139 6.89 23.64 -12.45
C THR A 139 5.41 23.93 -12.75
N GLY A 140 4.73 23.05 -13.48
CA GLY A 140 3.36 23.30 -13.92
C GLY A 140 2.29 22.97 -12.88
N PHE A 141 2.59 22.06 -11.95
CA PHE A 141 1.65 21.58 -10.93
C PHE A 141 2.20 21.71 -9.50
N SER A 142 3.47 22.06 -9.31
CA SER A 142 4.10 22.17 -7.99
C SER A 142 4.03 20.87 -7.17
N GLU A 143 4.04 19.74 -7.87
CA GLU A 143 3.92 18.40 -7.32
C GLU A 143 5.04 17.53 -7.88
N SER A 144 5.52 16.55 -7.11
CA SER A 144 6.39 15.50 -7.65
C SER A 144 5.62 14.58 -8.61
N PHE A 145 6.31 13.83 -9.47
CA PHE A 145 5.67 12.82 -10.33
C PHE A 145 4.80 11.84 -9.54
N TYR A 146 5.26 11.38 -8.36
CA TYR A 146 4.52 10.44 -7.54
C TYR A 146 3.26 11.08 -6.94
N GLN A 147 3.36 12.33 -6.47
CA GLN A 147 2.20 13.09 -5.97
C GLN A 147 1.17 13.30 -7.08
N PHE A 148 1.62 13.73 -8.25
CA PHE A 148 0.79 13.93 -9.43
C PHE A 148 0.03 12.65 -9.81
N VAL A 149 0.72 11.52 -9.95
CA VAL A 149 0.08 10.23 -10.30
C VAL A 149 -0.87 9.76 -9.19
N ASN A 150 -0.44 9.85 -7.93
CA ASN A 150 -1.23 9.37 -6.80
C ASN A 150 -2.55 10.13 -6.66
N LYS A 151 -2.59 11.42 -7.00
CA LYS A 151 -3.83 12.20 -7.04
C LYS A 151 -4.87 11.57 -7.98
N TYR A 152 -4.46 11.22 -9.21
CA TYR A 152 -5.34 10.51 -10.15
C TYR A 152 -5.78 9.14 -9.62
N ARG A 153 -4.87 8.39 -8.98
CA ARG A 153 -5.20 7.08 -8.40
C ARG A 153 -6.25 7.19 -7.28
N ILE A 154 -6.13 8.20 -6.42
CA ILE A 154 -7.09 8.43 -5.33
C ILE A 154 -8.44 8.90 -5.86
N GLU A 155 -8.44 9.83 -6.81
CA GLU A 155 -9.68 10.29 -7.46
C GLU A 155 -10.41 9.11 -8.13
N GLU A 156 -9.68 8.19 -8.75
CA GLU A 156 -10.28 6.99 -9.31
C GLU A 156 -10.76 6.01 -8.24
N ALA A 157 -9.99 5.81 -7.16
CA ALA A 157 -10.39 4.94 -6.06
C ALA A 157 -11.72 5.40 -5.45
N GLN A 158 -11.91 6.72 -5.29
CA GLN A 158 -13.15 7.31 -4.82
C GLN A 158 -14.33 6.99 -5.75
N LYS A 159 -14.14 7.03 -7.08
CA LYS A 159 -15.18 6.65 -8.05
C LYS A 159 -15.52 5.17 -7.96
N LEU A 160 -14.52 4.29 -7.88
CA LEU A 160 -14.76 2.84 -7.77
C LEU A 160 -15.43 2.47 -6.44
N LEU A 161 -15.14 3.17 -5.35
CA LEU A 161 -15.76 2.93 -4.04
C LEU A 161 -17.28 3.17 -4.02
N ILE A 162 -17.78 4.07 -4.88
CA ILE A 162 -19.21 4.37 -4.96
C ILE A 162 -19.91 3.65 -6.11
N ASP A 163 -19.18 2.91 -6.96
CA ASP A 163 -19.76 2.13 -8.05
C ASP A 163 -20.38 0.82 -7.51
N PRO A 164 -21.71 0.60 -7.65
CA PRO A 164 -22.35 -0.64 -7.24
C PRO A 164 -21.72 -1.90 -7.87
N LYS A 165 -21.12 -1.80 -9.06
CA LYS A 165 -20.45 -2.92 -9.75
C LYS A 165 -19.20 -3.37 -9.01
N MET A 166 -18.54 -2.46 -8.31
CA MET A 166 -17.30 -2.72 -7.57
C MET A 166 -17.53 -3.05 -6.10
N SER A 167 -18.80 -3.16 -5.65
CA SER A 167 -19.16 -3.49 -4.26
C SER A 167 -18.62 -4.84 -3.75
N HIS A 168 -18.21 -5.73 -4.65
CA HIS A 168 -17.58 -7.01 -4.33
C HIS A 168 -16.09 -6.89 -3.97
N LEU A 169 -15.45 -5.77 -4.30
CA LEU A 169 -14.05 -5.52 -3.99
C LEU A 169 -13.90 -4.94 -2.59
N SER A 170 -12.87 -5.40 -1.88
CA SER A 170 -12.45 -4.72 -0.65
C SER A 170 -11.79 -3.39 -0.96
N LEU A 171 -11.69 -2.50 0.02
CA LEU A 171 -10.94 -1.24 -0.09
C LEU A 171 -9.50 -1.46 -0.61
N LEU A 172 -8.85 -2.54 -0.16
CA LEU A 172 -7.53 -2.93 -0.65
C LEU A 172 -7.55 -3.41 -2.11
N GLY A 173 -8.59 -4.16 -2.49
CA GLY A 173 -8.79 -4.59 -3.88
C GLY A 173 -8.91 -3.38 -4.81
N ILE A 174 -9.66 -2.35 -4.41
CA ILE A 174 -9.75 -1.08 -5.15
C ILE A 174 -8.38 -0.40 -5.23
N GLY A 175 -7.60 -0.42 -4.14
CA GLY A 175 -6.22 0.09 -4.15
C GLY A 175 -5.35 -0.58 -5.23
N PHE A 176 -5.46 -1.89 -5.42
CA PHE A 176 -4.75 -2.59 -6.49
C PHE A 176 -5.27 -2.23 -7.89
N GLU A 177 -6.59 -2.10 -8.07
CA GLU A 177 -7.16 -1.73 -9.38
C GLU A 177 -6.84 -0.32 -9.84
N VAL A 178 -6.54 0.59 -8.91
CA VAL A 178 -6.06 1.93 -9.27
C VAL A 178 -4.53 2.02 -9.37
N GLY A 179 -3.83 0.89 -9.34
CA GLY A 179 -2.39 0.84 -9.62
C GLY A 179 -1.46 1.01 -8.42
N PHE A 180 -1.92 0.86 -7.17
CA PHE A 180 -1.00 0.83 -6.02
C PHE A 180 -0.33 -0.54 -5.87
N ASN A 181 1.01 -0.56 -5.72
CA ASN A 181 1.77 -1.81 -5.55
C ASN A 181 1.74 -2.40 -4.13
N SER A 182 1.21 -1.68 -3.13
CA SER A 182 1.15 -2.21 -1.76
C SER A 182 0.03 -1.61 -0.90
N LYS A 183 -0.48 -2.43 0.03
CA LYS A 183 -1.44 -2.03 1.07
C LYS A 183 -0.93 -0.84 1.88
N SER A 184 0.36 -0.82 2.23
CA SER A 184 0.95 0.21 3.08
C SER A 184 0.98 1.57 2.38
N VAL A 185 1.43 1.61 1.11
CA VAL A 185 1.45 2.86 0.32
C VAL A 185 0.05 3.37 0.06
N PHE A 186 -0.87 2.49 -0.35
CA PHE A 186 -2.26 2.88 -0.57
C PHE A 186 -2.88 3.49 0.69
N ASN A 187 -2.76 2.82 1.85
CA ASN A 187 -3.31 3.32 3.11
C ASN A 187 -2.69 4.66 3.54
N ALA A 188 -1.39 4.86 3.29
CA ALA A 188 -0.71 6.12 3.60
C ALA A 188 -1.25 7.28 2.77
N VAL A 189 -1.36 7.08 1.45
CA VAL A 189 -1.84 8.11 0.52
C VAL A 189 -3.34 8.37 0.70
N PHE A 190 -4.14 7.31 0.88
CA PHE A 190 -5.59 7.42 1.00
C PHE A 190 -6.06 8.09 2.30
N LYS A 191 -5.26 8.02 3.38
CA LYS A 191 -5.55 8.67 4.65
C LYS A 191 -5.20 10.17 4.68
N LYS A 192 -4.33 10.62 3.78
CA LYS A 192 -3.84 12.00 3.70
C LYS A 192 -4.91 12.90 3.09
#